data_AF-A0A443SLM0-F1
#
_entry.id   AF-A0A443SLM0-F1
#
_cell.length_a   1.000
_cell.length_b   1.000
_cell.length_c   1.000
_cell.angle_alpha   90.00
_cell.angle_beta   90.00
_cell.angle_gamma   90.00
#
_symmetry.space_group_name_H-M   'P 1'
#
loop_
_entity.id
_entity.type
_entity.pdbx_description
1 polymer ?
#
loop_
_entity_poly.entity_id
_entity_poly.type
_entity_poly.pdbx_seq_one_letter_code
_entity_poly.pdbx_strand_id
1 'polypeptide(L)'
;MELAQPSVEIAIEKARRMYPLIQWDDPVFRNGSNQCSRNHAVAIAAEEYYMKKVTAFIGPACGLALDPVARMASHWNIPIFSSGGLYSIFSNKTDFSTLTSEAYESFVEEIGIRSTMQSNKFDEDDINVIITGFHDSVLLYAKALNETIAEKHEPTDGHYITRKLWNRTFLGYVSGDIHFNENGDKETDYTLSDFDPITMKMKTVFNFYGYRDESEALVKVGDISWPHGRKSAPRDVPLCGFAGDKCVEADS
;
A
#
# COMPACT_ATOMS: atom_id res chain seq x y z
N MET A 1 -10.38 -3.70 12.05
CA MET A 1 -10.25 -2.27 11.64
C MET A 1 -10.58 -1.30 12.77
N GLU A 2 -10.61 -1.71 14.04
CA GLU A 2 -10.98 -0.82 15.16
C GLU A 2 -10.01 0.35 15.37
N LEU A 3 -8.76 0.21 14.92
CA LEU A 3 -7.71 1.25 15.01
C LEU A 3 -7.62 2.17 13.79
N ALA A 4 -8.33 1.88 12.69
CA ALA A 4 -8.25 2.71 11.48
C ALA A 4 -8.92 4.08 11.69
N GLN A 5 -10.07 4.12 12.37
CA GLN A 5 -10.78 5.37 12.63
C GLN A 5 -9.96 6.34 13.52
N PRO A 6 -9.43 5.92 14.70
CA PRO A 6 -8.57 6.81 15.50
C PRO A 6 -7.35 7.34 14.74
N SER A 7 -6.74 6.51 13.87
CA SER A 7 -5.62 6.93 13.02
C SER A 7 -6.00 8.04 12.04
N VAL A 8 -7.16 7.92 11.40
CA VAL A 8 -7.73 8.94 10.51
C VAL A 8 -8.09 10.21 11.28
N GLU A 9 -8.69 10.10 12.48
CA GLU A 9 -9.01 11.26 13.32
C GLU A 9 -7.76 12.08 13.67
N ILE A 10 -6.68 11.42 14.10
CA ILE A 10 -5.39 12.08 14.37
C ILE A 10 -4.84 12.77 13.11
N ALA A 11 -4.94 12.11 11.95
CA ALA A 11 -4.48 12.68 10.69
C ALA A 11 -5.27 13.94 10.30
N ILE A 12 -6.59 13.94 10.51
CA ILE A 12 -7.46 15.10 10.25
C ILE A 12 -7.09 16.27 11.17
N GLU A 13 -6.89 16.02 12.46
CA GLU A 13 -6.46 17.06 13.40
C GLU A 13 -5.13 17.68 12.98
N LYS A 14 -4.18 16.85 12.55
CA LYS A 14 -2.89 17.30 12.03
C LYS A 14 -3.04 18.10 10.73
N ALA A 15 -3.84 17.61 9.79
CA ALA A 15 -4.12 18.28 8.52
C ALA A 15 -4.76 19.66 8.72
N ARG A 16 -5.74 19.78 9.63
CA ARG A 16 -6.40 21.04 9.99
C ARG A 16 -5.41 22.09 10.50
N ARG A 17 -4.38 21.68 11.25
CA ARG A 17 -3.31 22.57 11.74
C ARG A 17 -2.32 22.96 10.65
N MET A 18 -1.98 22.02 9.76
CA MET A 18 -0.98 22.23 8.71
C MET A 18 -1.51 23.05 7.54
N TYR A 19 -2.79 22.91 7.21
CA TYR A 19 -3.41 23.48 6.01
C TYR A 19 -4.64 24.33 6.38
N PRO A 20 -4.42 25.52 6.99
CA PRO A 20 -5.51 26.38 7.48
C PRO A 20 -6.34 27.04 6.36
N LEU A 21 -5.90 26.96 5.10
CA LEU A 21 -6.62 27.48 3.95
C LEU A 21 -7.76 26.55 3.48
N ILE A 22 -7.72 25.28 3.88
CA ILE A 22 -8.78 24.32 3.56
C ILE A 22 -9.98 24.60 4.48
N GLN A 23 -11.16 24.70 3.90
CA GLN A 23 -12.42 24.68 4.64
C GLN A 23 -12.78 23.23 4.95
N TRP A 24 -12.72 22.86 6.23
CA TRP A 24 -12.96 21.50 6.68
C TRP A 24 -14.40 21.34 7.15
N ASP A 25 -15.16 20.49 6.47
CA ASP A 25 -16.40 19.95 7.00
C ASP A 25 -16.12 18.80 7.99
N ASP A 26 -17.16 18.37 8.69
CA ASP A 26 -17.07 17.23 9.60
C ASP A 26 -16.90 15.92 8.82
N PRO A 27 -15.88 15.11 9.15
CA PRO A 27 -15.65 13.84 8.48
C PRO A 27 -16.79 12.85 8.75
N VAL A 28 -17.17 12.09 7.72
CA VAL A 28 -18.16 11.02 7.86
C VAL A 28 -17.46 9.68 8.04
N PHE A 29 -17.62 9.08 9.22
CA PHE A 29 -17.10 7.75 9.51
C PHE A 29 -18.19 6.69 9.35
N ARG A 30 -17.90 5.65 8.56
CA ARG A 30 -18.72 4.45 8.47
C ARG A 30 -17.92 3.26 8.95
N ASN A 31 -18.34 2.72 10.09
CA ASN A 31 -17.77 1.47 10.56
C ASN A 31 -18.38 0.35 9.72
N GLY A 32 -17.68 -0.05 8.66
CA GLY A 32 -18.01 -1.27 7.96
C GLY A 32 -17.87 -2.41 8.95
N SER A 33 -18.97 -3.08 9.28
CA SER A 33 -18.90 -4.40 9.91
C SER A 33 -17.85 -5.24 9.19
N ASN A 34 -17.17 -6.19 9.86
CA ASN A 34 -16.09 -7.04 9.30
C ASN A 34 -16.41 -7.76 7.96
N GLN A 35 -17.58 -7.53 7.36
CA GLN A 35 -17.98 -8.00 6.05
C GLN A 35 -17.44 -7.07 4.96
N CYS A 36 -16.37 -7.52 4.31
CA CYS A 36 -15.94 -6.99 3.03
C CYS A 36 -16.96 -7.34 1.92
N SER A 37 -18.05 -6.57 1.83
CA SER A 37 -19.16 -6.80 0.90
C SER A 37 -19.20 -5.75 -0.21
N ARG A 38 -19.13 -6.22 -1.47
CA ARG A 38 -19.27 -5.39 -2.68
C ARG A 38 -20.52 -4.52 -2.64
N ASN A 39 -21.68 -5.17 -2.43
CA ASN A 39 -22.99 -4.50 -2.51
C ASN A 39 -23.19 -3.47 -1.41
N HIS A 40 -22.68 -3.75 -0.20
CA HIS A 40 -22.81 -2.82 0.91
C HIS A 40 -21.90 -1.60 0.71
N ALA A 41 -20.67 -1.80 0.25
CA ALA A 41 -19.71 -0.73 0.00
C ALA A 41 -20.21 0.27 -1.05
N VAL A 42 -20.77 -0.21 -2.16
CA VAL A 42 -21.31 0.68 -3.21
C VAL A 42 -22.54 1.46 -2.74
N ALA A 43 -23.41 0.84 -1.93
CA ALA A 43 -24.59 1.51 -1.40
C ALA A 43 -24.19 2.67 -0.49
N ILE A 44 -23.25 2.42 0.43
CA ILE A 44 -22.68 3.47 1.29
C ILE A 44 -22.00 4.55 0.44
N ALA A 45 -21.12 4.18 -0.50
CA ALA A 45 -20.44 5.18 -1.34
C ALA A 45 -21.41 6.07 -2.12
N ALA A 46 -22.50 5.50 -2.65
CA ALA A 46 -23.56 6.26 -3.31
C ALA A 46 -24.30 7.19 -2.35
N GLU A 47 -24.65 6.74 -1.15
CA GLU A 47 -25.26 7.61 -0.13
C GLU A 47 -24.35 8.77 0.25
N GLU A 48 -23.06 8.50 0.49
CA GLU A 48 -22.09 9.54 0.85
C GLU A 48 -21.89 10.56 -0.28
N TYR A 49 -21.85 10.09 -1.53
CA TYR A 49 -21.78 10.98 -2.69
C TYR A 49 -23.03 11.86 -2.85
N TYR A 50 -24.21 11.24 -2.96
CA TYR A 50 -25.44 11.97 -3.29
C TYR A 50 -26.03 12.75 -2.12
N MET A 51 -25.90 12.25 -0.89
CA MET A 51 -26.54 12.84 0.30
C MET A 51 -25.59 13.69 1.13
N LYS A 52 -24.32 13.28 1.26
CA LYS A 52 -23.32 14.00 2.07
C LYS A 52 -22.39 14.87 1.25
N LYS A 53 -22.36 14.70 -0.07
CA LYS A 53 -21.52 15.47 -1.00
C LYS A 53 -20.04 15.42 -0.61
N VAL A 54 -19.57 14.24 -0.21
CA VAL A 54 -18.16 14.03 0.14
C VAL A 54 -17.25 14.38 -1.04
N THR A 55 -16.09 14.97 -0.75
CA THR A 55 -15.12 15.40 -1.76
C THR A 55 -13.96 14.42 -1.93
N ALA A 56 -13.87 13.39 -1.08
CA ALA A 56 -12.87 12.33 -1.17
C ALA A 56 -13.34 11.08 -0.41
N PHE A 57 -12.84 9.92 -0.83
CA PHE A 57 -12.97 8.66 -0.10
C PHE A 57 -11.62 8.22 0.47
N ILE A 58 -11.61 7.83 1.75
CA ILE A 58 -10.48 7.17 2.41
C ILE A 58 -10.90 5.74 2.74
N GLY A 59 -10.34 4.77 2.02
CA GLY A 59 -10.79 3.38 1.95
C GLY A 59 -11.70 3.12 0.75
N PRO A 60 -12.27 1.90 0.61
CA PRO A 60 -12.15 0.75 1.52
C PRO A 60 -10.77 0.08 1.53
N ALA A 61 -10.40 -0.55 2.65
CA ALA A 61 -9.15 -1.34 2.77
C ALA A 61 -9.21 -2.68 2.03
N CYS A 62 -10.39 -3.27 1.89
CA CYS A 62 -10.55 -4.58 1.28
C CYS A 62 -10.77 -4.43 -0.22
N GLY A 63 -9.98 -5.14 -1.04
CA GLY A 63 -10.01 -5.00 -2.49
C GLY A 63 -11.36 -5.34 -3.13
N LEU A 64 -12.12 -6.32 -2.58
CA LEU A 64 -13.46 -6.64 -3.09
C LEU A 64 -14.44 -5.46 -2.92
N ALA A 65 -14.29 -4.67 -1.85
CA ALA A 65 -15.09 -3.48 -1.64
C ALA A 65 -14.54 -2.28 -2.42
N LEU A 66 -13.21 -2.18 -2.55
CA LEU A 66 -12.52 -1.10 -3.25
C LEU A 66 -12.83 -1.09 -4.74
N ASP A 67 -12.81 -2.24 -5.43
CA ASP A 67 -13.03 -2.35 -6.88
C ASP A 67 -14.28 -1.58 -7.36
N PRO A 68 -15.50 -1.90 -6.91
CA PRO A 68 -16.67 -1.19 -7.40
C PRO A 68 -16.74 0.27 -6.90
N VAL A 69 -16.24 0.57 -5.69
CA VAL A 69 -16.26 1.95 -5.15
C VAL A 69 -15.28 2.85 -5.91
N ALA A 70 -14.09 2.35 -6.28
CA ALA A 70 -13.08 3.11 -7.02
C ALA A 70 -13.50 3.38 -8.46
N ARG A 71 -14.23 2.45 -9.09
CA ARG A 71 -14.87 2.69 -10.41
C ARG A 71 -15.93 3.79 -10.33
N MET A 72 -16.75 3.78 -9.28
CA MET A 72 -17.75 4.83 -9.04
C MET A 72 -17.10 6.18 -8.75
N ALA A 73 -16.05 6.21 -7.92
CA ALA A 73 -15.29 7.42 -7.62
C ALA A 73 -14.63 8.01 -8.88
N SER A 74 -14.08 7.16 -9.76
CA SER A 74 -13.55 7.58 -11.06
C SER A 74 -14.63 8.21 -11.94
N HIS A 75 -15.82 7.60 -11.99
CA HIS A 75 -16.96 8.15 -12.72
C HIS A 75 -17.44 9.49 -12.16
N TRP A 76 -17.41 9.66 -10.84
CA TRP A 76 -17.84 10.88 -10.15
C TRP A 76 -16.76 11.97 -10.07
N ASN A 77 -15.56 11.71 -10.60
CA ASN A 77 -14.39 12.57 -10.43
C ASN A 77 -14.08 12.88 -8.95
N ILE A 78 -14.09 11.86 -8.10
CA ILE A 78 -13.76 11.96 -6.68
C ILE A 78 -12.44 11.26 -6.39
N PRO A 79 -11.46 11.91 -5.72
CA PRO A 79 -10.26 11.25 -5.23
C PRO A 79 -10.61 10.10 -4.29
N ILE A 80 -10.00 8.94 -4.51
CA ILE A 80 -10.12 7.80 -3.61
C ILE A 80 -8.72 7.32 -3.22
N PHE A 81 -8.50 7.19 -1.92
CA PHE A 81 -7.25 6.74 -1.35
C PHE A 81 -7.46 5.43 -0.63
N SER A 82 -6.65 4.41 -0.93
CA SER A 82 -6.69 3.16 -0.19
C SER A 82 -5.30 2.68 0.19
N SER A 83 -5.13 2.38 1.47
CA SER A 83 -3.95 1.69 2.02
C SER A 83 -4.11 0.17 2.02
N GLY A 84 -5.09 -0.35 1.28
CA GLY A 84 -5.29 -1.78 1.13
C GLY A 84 -5.73 -2.10 -0.29
N GLY A 85 -6.38 -3.24 -0.49
CA GLY A 85 -6.81 -3.68 -1.82
C GLY A 85 -5.63 -3.90 -2.74
N LEU A 86 -4.67 -4.70 -2.29
CA LEU A 86 -3.46 -5.04 -3.05
C LEU A 86 -3.79 -5.97 -4.22
N TYR A 87 -4.37 -5.43 -5.29
CA TYR A 87 -4.67 -6.15 -6.53
C TYR A 87 -4.07 -5.42 -7.73
N SER A 88 -3.43 -6.17 -8.62
CA SER A 88 -2.80 -5.66 -9.84
C SER A 88 -3.77 -4.93 -10.79
N ILE A 89 -5.08 -5.19 -10.67
CA ILE A 89 -6.10 -4.50 -11.47
C ILE A 89 -6.14 -2.98 -11.21
N PHE A 90 -5.73 -2.52 -10.02
CA PHE A 90 -5.82 -1.10 -9.63
C PHE A 90 -4.78 -0.19 -10.30
N SER A 91 -3.76 -0.78 -10.92
CA SER A 91 -2.83 -0.07 -11.79
C SER A 91 -3.48 0.35 -13.12
N ASN A 92 -4.67 -0.16 -13.47
CA ASN A 92 -5.38 0.31 -14.64
C ASN A 92 -6.05 1.67 -14.40
N LYS A 93 -5.34 2.76 -14.71
CA LYS A 93 -5.85 4.13 -14.55
C LYS A 93 -6.88 4.55 -15.62
N THR A 94 -7.27 3.67 -16.56
CA THR A 94 -8.48 3.91 -17.37
C THR A 94 -9.74 3.70 -16.54
N ASP A 95 -9.73 2.69 -15.67
CA ASP A 95 -10.87 2.29 -14.85
C ASP A 95 -10.83 2.96 -13.47
N PHE A 96 -9.61 3.21 -12.97
CA PHE A 96 -9.31 3.71 -11.63
C PHE A 96 -8.59 5.07 -11.66
N SER A 97 -9.05 5.94 -12.54
CA SER A 97 -8.44 7.24 -12.88
C SER A 97 -8.28 8.26 -11.73
N THR A 98 -8.99 8.09 -10.61
CA THR A 98 -8.86 8.93 -9.41
C THR A 98 -8.33 8.17 -8.19
N LEU A 99 -7.93 6.90 -8.37
CA LEU A 99 -7.44 6.04 -7.30
C LEU A 99 -5.94 6.22 -7.06
N THR A 100 -5.63 6.52 -5.80
CA THR A 100 -4.28 6.47 -5.22
C THR A 100 -4.24 5.27 -4.27
N SER A 101 -3.45 4.25 -4.60
CA SER A 101 -3.33 3.02 -3.81
C SER A 101 -1.89 2.56 -3.66
N GLU A 102 -1.67 1.65 -2.71
CA GLU A 102 -0.42 0.88 -2.65
C GLU A 102 -0.26 0.04 -3.93
N ALA A 103 0.93 0.06 -4.53
CA ALA A 103 1.23 -0.83 -5.64
C ALA A 103 1.25 -2.27 -5.15
N TYR A 104 0.60 -3.17 -5.89
CA TYR A 104 0.81 -4.60 -5.71
C TYR A 104 1.81 -5.07 -6.77
N GLU A 105 3.03 -5.36 -6.35
CA GLU A 105 4.07 -5.87 -7.24
C GLU A 105 3.70 -7.26 -7.76
N SER A 106 3.86 -7.48 -9.07
CA SER A 106 3.62 -8.78 -9.73
C SER A 106 4.45 -9.92 -9.10
N PHE A 107 5.59 -9.58 -8.51
CA PHE A 107 6.44 -10.50 -7.75
C PHE A 107 5.73 -11.08 -6.51
N VAL A 108 4.91 -10.30 -5.83
CA VAL A 108 4.15 -10.77 -4.66
C VAL A 108 3.03 -11.72 -5.09
N GLU A 109 2.43 -11.50 -6.27
CA GLU A 109 1.47 -12.42 -6.89
C GLU A 109 2.16 -13.76 -7.20
N GLU A 110 3.36 -13.71 -7.76
CA GLU A 110 4.16 -14.89 -8.07
C GLU A 110 4.55 -15.68 -6.81
N ILE A 111 4.94 -15.00 -5.72
CA ILE A 111 5.18 -15.63 -4.42
C ILE A 111 3.90 -16.26 -3.85
N GLY A 112 2.76 -15.57 -3.95
CA GLY A 112 1.48 -16.05 -3.44
C GLY A 112 0.96 -17.28 -4.18
N ILE A 113 1.21 -17.39 -5.48
CA ILE A 113 0.85 -18.57 -6.30
C ILE A 113 1.78 -19.75 -5.97
N ARG A 114 3.07 -19.49 -5.74
CA ARG A 114 4.10 -20.53 -5.52
C ARG A 114 4.17 -21.02 -4.08
N SER A 115 3.79 -20.20 -3.11
CA SER A 115 3.67 -20.62 -1.72
C SER A 115 2.24 -21.11 -1.47
N THR A 116 2.06 -22.35 -1.04
CA THR A 116 0.77 -22.90 -0.56
C THR A 116 0.33 -22.24 0.77
N MET A 117 0.56 -20.94 0.94
CA MET A 117 0.06 -20.16 2.07
C MET A 117 -1.25 -19.47 1.67
N GLN A 118 -2.33 -20.26 1.64
CA GLN A 118 -3.62 -19.71 2.04
C GLN A 118 -3.60 -19.56 3.55
N SER A 119 -3.11 -18.42 4.03
CA SER A 119 -3.43 -17.96 5.38
C SER A 119 -3.77 -16.48 5.29
N ASN A 120 -5.07 -16.21 5.18
CA ASN A 120 -5.67 -14.89 5.39
C ASN A 120 -5.55 -14.50 6.88
N LYS A 121 -4.33 -14.33 7.38
CA LYS A 121 -4.05 -13.68 8.66
C LYS A 121 -2.99 -12.62 8.40
N PHE A 122 -3.46 -11.39 8.25
CA PHE A 122 -2.63 -10.20 8.39
C PHE A 122 -1.86 -10.31 9.71
N ASP A 123 -0.54 -10.18 9.65
CA ASP A 123 0.29 -10.09 10.85
C ASP A 123 0.07 -8.72 11.53
N GLU A 124 0.56 -8.56 12.76
CA GLU A 124 0.52 -7.29 13.48
C GLU A 124 1.22 -6.16 12.70
N ASP A 125 2.29 -6.50 11.99
CA ASP A 125 3.02 -5.58 11.11
C ASP A 125 2.18 -5.14 9.90
N ASP A 126 1.40 -6.05 9.29
CA ASP A 126 0.49 -5.69 8.17
C ASP A 126 -0.64 -4.76 8.64
N ILE A 127 -1.12 -4.97 9.86
CA ILE A 127 -2.14 -4.11 10.47
C ILE A 127 -1.58 -2.70 10.68
N ASN A 128 -0.32 -2.58 11.11
CA ASN A 128 0.36 -1.29 11.25
C ASN A 128 0.52 -0.57 9.90
N VAL A 129 0.87 -1.28 8.82
CA VAL A 129 0.97 -0.69 7.47
C VAL A 129 -0.37 -0.11 7.01
N ILE A 130 -1.46 -0.86 7.13
CA ILE A 130 -2.78 -0.39 6.69
C ILE A 130 -3.26 0.82 7.51
N ILE A 131 -3.05 0.79 8.83
CA ILE A 131 -3.45 1.88 9.73
C ILE A 131 -2.65 3.15 9.46
N THR A 132 -1.34 3.02 9.29
CA THR A 132 -0.44 4.14 9.01
C THR A 132 -0.68 4.72 7.62
N GLY A 133 -0.93 3.88 6.62
CA GLY A 133 -1.24 4.35 5.28
C GLY A 133 -2.61 5.06 5.18
N PHE A 134 -3.61 4.73 6.01
CA PHE A 134 -4.82 5.55 6.11
C PHE A 134 -4.57 6.93 6.73
N HIS A 135 -3.73 7.01 7.76
CA HIS A 135 -3.29 8.30 8.30
C HIS A 135 -2.59 9.13 7.23
N ASP A 136 -1.66 8.51 6.50
CA ASP A 136 -0.89 9.19 5.47
C ASP A 136 -1.76 9.58 4.26
N SER A 137 -2.77 8.77 3.91
CA SER A 137 -3.75 9.10 2.86
C SER A 137 -4.48 10.41 3.12
N VAL A 138 -4.89 10.66 4.37
CA VAL A 138 -5.54 11.92 4.77
C VAL A 138 -4.58 13.10 4.59
N LEU A 139 -3.33 12.96 5.03
CA LEU A 139 -2.32 14.00 4.92
C LEU A 139 -1.94 14.29 3.45
N LEU A 140 -1.84 13.25 2.62
CA LEU A 140 -1.59 13.36 1.18
C LEU A 140 -2.73 14.08 0.47
N TYR A 141 -3.98 13.69 0.75
CA TYR A 141 -5.16 14.39 0.24
C TYR A 141 -5.16 15.86 0.65
N ALA A 142 -4.94 16.15 1.95
CA ALA A 142 -4.90 17.52 2.45
C ALA A 142 -3.80 18.36 1.77
N LYS A 143 -2.62 17.77 1.57
CA LYS A 143 -1.51 18.42 0.86
C LYS A 143 -1.89 18.76 -0.58
N ALA A 144 -2.42 17.80 -1.33
CA ALA A 144 -2.81 17.98 -2.73
C ALA A 144 -3.97 18.98 -2.87
N LEU A 145 -4.96 18.93 -1.97
CA LEU A 145 -6.06 19.88 -1.93
C LEU A 145 -5.58 21.30 -1.63
N ASN A 146 -4.67 21.45 -0.66
CA ASN A 146 -4.10 22.76 -0.34
C ASN A 146 -3.31 23.35 -1.53
N GLU A 147 -2.51 22.54 -2.24
CA GLU A 147 -1.81 22.96 -3.45
C GLU A 147 -2.80 23.36 -4.57
N THR A 148 -3.90 22.61 -4.72
CA THR A 148 -4.98 22.89 -5.69
C THR A 148 -5.65 24.24 -5.41
N ILE A 149 -5.99 24.51 -4.15
CA ILE A 149 -6.59 25.79 -3.71
C ILE A 149 -5.61 26.96 -3.91
N ALA A 150 -4.32 26.76 -3.56
CA ALA A 150 -3.30 27.78 -3.73
C ALA A 150 -3.12 28.20 -5.21
N GLU A 151 -3.32 27.27 -6.13
CA GLU A 151 -3.30 27.51 -7.58
C GLU A 151 -4.62 28.08 -8.13
N LYS A 152 -5.61 28.32 -7.27
CA LYS A 152 -6.96 28.79 -7.64
C LYS A 152 -7.68 27.83 -8.59
N HIS A 153 -7.34 26.55 -8.54
CA HIS A 153 -8.06 25.50 -9.24
C HIS A 153 -9.25 25.05 -8.40
N GLU A 154 -10.25 24.48 -9.07
CA GLU A 154 -11.45 23.93 -8.45
C GLU A 154 -11.10 22.81 -7.42
N PRO A 155 -11.45 22.97 -6.13
CA PRO A 155 -11.14 21.99 -5.07
C PRO A 155 -11.97 20.70 -5.14
N THR A 156 -12.92 20.62 -6.07
CA THR A 156 -13.73 19.42 -6.33
C THR A 156 -13.25 18.63 -7.56
N ASP A 157 -12.19 19.09 -8.25
CA ASP A 157 -11.62 18.36 -9.38
C ASP A 157 -10.74 17.21 -8.88
N GLY A 158 -11.32 16.02 -8.78
CA GLY A 158 -10.64 14.85 -8.26
C GLY A 158 -9.44 14.40 -9.07
N HIS A 159 -9.51 14.47 -10.40
CA HIS A 159 -8.38 14.17 -11.27
C HIS A 159 -7.22 15.12 -11.01
N TYR A 160 -7.50 16.42 -10.89
CA TYR A 160 -6.45 17.41 -10.64
C TYR A 160 -5.76 17.16 -9.30
N ILE A 161 -6.54 16.93 -8.24
CA ILE A 161 -6.04 16.63 -6.89
C ILE A 161 -5.21 15.35 -6.90
N THR A 162 -5.72 14.26 -7.48
CA THR A 162 -5.01 12.97 -7.54
C THR A 162 -3.72 13.09 -8.35
N ARG A 163 -3.74 13.78 -9.50
CA ARG A 163 -2.55 13.97 -10.36
C ARG A 163 -1.45 14.77 -9.70
N LYS A 164 -1.76 15.62 -8.72
CA LYS A 164 -0.72 16.28 -7.92
C LYS A 164 0.14 15.31 -7.14
N LEU A 165 -0.29 14.08 -6.90
CA LEU A 165 0.47 13.11 -6.12
C LEU A 165 1.43 12.28 -6.96
N TRP A 166 1.18 12.16 -8.27
CA TRP A 166 1.89 11.22 -9.12
C TRP A 166 3.29 11.72 -9.46
N ASN A 167 4.22 10.79 -9.68
CA ASN A 167 5.63 11.06 -9.95
C ASN A 167 6.31 11.97 -8.92
N ARG A 168 6.05 11.73 -7.63
CA ARG A 168 6.55 12.57 -6.53
C ARG A 168 6.88 11.75 -5.30
N THR A 169 7.90 12.22 -4.58
CA THR A 169 8.27 11.72 -3.26
C THR A 169 7.78 12.66 -2.16
N PHE A 170 7.25 12.08 -1.10
CA PHE A 170 6.70 12.74 0.08
C PHE A 170 7.46 12.24 1.31
N LEU A 171 8.17 13.15 1.99
CA LEU A 171 9.08 12.78 3.07
C LEU A 171 8.43 12.95 4.45
N GLY A 172 8.83 12.11 5.40
CA GLY A 172 8.46 12.26 6.82
C GLY A 172 6.99 11.93 7.15
N TYR A 173 6.40 11.00 6.41
CA TYR A 173 5.08 10.42 6.71
C TYR A 173 5.22 9.27 7.71
N VAL A 174 4.11 8.79 8.28
CA VAL A 174 4.17 7.81 9.39
C VAL A 174 4.62 6.44 8.89
N SER A 175 4.21 6.06 7.70
CA SER A 175 4.68 4.83 7.02
C SER A 175 6.10 4.95 6.45
N GLY A 176 6.77 6.09 6.62
CA GLY A 176 8.09 6.39 6.03
C GLY A 176 8.01 7.40 4.91
N ASP A 177 9.03 7.45 4.08
CA ASP A 177 9.00 8.25 2.85
C ASP A 177 8.11 7.54 1.82
N ILE A 178 7.22 8.28 1.17
CA ILE A 178 6.24 7.74 0.22
C ILE A 178 6.58 8.23 -1.18
N HIS A 179 6.86 7.32 -2.09
CA HIS A 179 7.04 7.64 -3.51
C HIS A 179 5.86 7.12 -4.34
N PHE A 180 5.26 7.99 -5.14
CA PHE A 180 4.30 7.58 -6.17
C PHE A 180 4.97 7.67 -7.54
N ASN A 181 4.87 6.59 -8.31
CA ASN A 181 5.37 6.58 -9.67
C ASN A 181 4.47 7.40 -10.62
N GLU A 182 4.82 7.44 -11.90
CA GLU A 182 4.07 8.15 -12.95
C GLU A 182 2.64 7.64 -13.16
N ASN A 183 2.35 6.41 -12.71
CA ASN A 183 1.02 5.82 -12.78
C ASN A 183 0.19 6.14 -11.53
N GLY A 184 0.74 6.77 -10.49
CA GLY A 184 0.02 7.07 -9.26
C GLY A 184 -0.09 5.89 -8.29
N ASP A 185 0.73 4.86 -8.50
CA ASP A 185 0.85 3.73 -7.58
C ASP A 185 2.02 4.00 -6.63
N LYS A 186 1.82 3.74 -5.33
CA LYS A 186 2.90 3.91 -4.32
C LYS A 186 3.92 2.79 -4.49
N GLU A 187 5.17 3.14 -4.73
CA GLU A 187 6.29 2.21 -4.72
C GLU A 187 6.65 1.88 -3.27
N THR A 188 6.81 0.58 -2.99
CA THR A 188 6.91 0.07 -1.63
C THR A 188 8.33 -0.39 -1.33
N ASP A 189 8.83 0.02 -0.17
CA ASP A 189 10.11 -0.44 0.34
C ASP A 189 9.91 -1.80 1.05
N TYR A 190 10.82 -2.74 0.80
CA TYR A 190 10.78 -4.08 1.41
C TYR A 190 11.97 -4.28 2.33
N THR A 191 11.75 -4.97 3.45
CA THR A 191 12.81 -5.35 4.38
C THR A 191 12.94 -6.87 4.41
N LEU A 192 14.13 -7.38 4.13
CA LEU A 192 14.46 -8.78 4.39
C LEU A 192 15.01 -8.90 5.80
N SER A 193 14.30 -9.65 6.63
CA SER A 193 14.70 -9.97 7.99
C SER A 193 15.08 -11.44 8.12
N ASP A 194 16.17 -11.70 8.84
CA ASP A 194 16.68 -13.03 9.15
C ASP A 194 16.51 -13.32 10.65
N PHE A 195 16.19 -14.56 11.01
CA PHE A 195 16.03 -14.94 12.40
C PHE A 195 17.40 -15.16 13.04
N ASP A 196 17.71 -14.41 14.10
CA ASP A 196 18.89 -14.66 14.91
C ASP A 196 18.56 -15.71 16.00
N PRO A 197 19.10 -16.94 15.90
CA PRO A 197 18.79 -18.00 16.85
C PRO A 197 19.39 -17.77 18.24
N ILE A 198 20.34 -16.83 18.39
CA ILE A 198 20.97 -16.51 19.68
C ILE A 198 20.09 -15.53 20.45
N THR A 199 19.71 -14.42 19.81
CA THR A 199 18.89 -13.39 20.45
C THR A 199 17.39 -13.72 20.42
N MET A 200 17.00 -14.75 19.65
CA MET A 200 15.61 -15.14 19.38
C MET A 200 14.78 -14.01 18.78
N LYS A 201 15.40 -13.16 17.95
CA LYS A 201 14.76 -12.00 17.32
C LYS A 201 15.01 -11.99 15.82
N MET A 202 14.08 -11.39 15.10
CA MET A 202 14.31 -11.04 13.70
C MET A 202 15.29 -9.86 13.63
N LYS A 203 16.30 -9.96 12.76
CA LYS A 203 17.24 -8.89 12.43
C LYS A 203 17.12 -8.53 10.96
N THR A 204 17.13 -7.24 10.65
CA THR A 204 17.19 -6.79 9.26
C THR A 204 18.54 -7.11 8.64
N VAL A 205 18.53 -7.71 7.44
CA VAL A 205 19.74 -8.05 6.68
C VAL A 205 19.81 -7.29 5.36
N PHE A 206 18.68 -6.97 4.74
CA PHE A 206 18.60 -6.11 3.56
C PHE A 206 17.40 -5.19 3.63
N ASN A 207 17.57 -3.98 3.09
CA ASN A 207 16.48 -3.08 2.73
C ASN A 207 16.46 -2.96 1.21
N PHE A 208 15.27 -3.01 0.62
CA PHE A 208 15.03 -2.75 -0.78
C PHE A 208 14.17 -1.49 -0.89
N TYR A 209 14.66 -0.49 -1.62
CA TYR A 209 13.96 0.77 -1.87
C TYR A 209 13.40 0.78 -3.27
N GLY A 210 12.07 0.67 -3.40
CA GLY A 210 11.40 0.46 -4.70
C GLY A 210 11.59 1.60 -5.70
N TYR A 211 11.73 2.83 -5.20
CA TYR A 211 11.88 4.03 -6.04
C TYR A 211 13.30 4.31 -6.54
N ARG A 212 14.30 3.56 -6.05
CA ARG A 212 15.70 3.79 -6.44
C ARG A 212 16.07 2.94 -7.64
N ASP A 213 17.06 3.40 -8.39
CA ASP A 213 17.67 2.61 -9.46
C ASP A 213 18.13 1.24 -8.92
N GLU A 214 18.03 0.18 -9.74
CA GLU A 214 18.32 -1.21 -9.32
C GLU A 214 19.68 -1.37 -8.62
N SER A 215 20.69 -0.61 -9.04
CA SER A 215 22.03 -0.63 -8.44
C SER A 215 22.10 -0.08 -7.02
N GLU A 216 21.12 0.72 -6.62
CA GLU A 216 21.04 1.38 -5.30
C GLU A 216 19.81 0.94 -4.49
N ALA A 217 18.87 0.23 -5.11
CA ALA A 217 17.64 -0.24 -4.50
C ALA A 217 17.94 -1.24 -3.37
N LEU A 218 18.87 -2.17 -3.56
CA LEU A 218 19.20 -3.20 -2.57
C LEU A 218 20.37 -2.78 -1.68
N VAL A 219 20.06 -2.42 -0.44
CA VAL A 219 21.04 -2.04 0.59
C VAL A 219 21.24 -3.17 1.58
N LYS A 220 22.46 -3.71 1.66
CA LYS A 220 22.84 -4.70 2.67
C LYS A 220 23.05 -4.00 4.02
N VAL A 221 22.27 -4.41 5.02
CA VAL A 221 22.31 -3.86 6.39
C VAL A 221 22.96 -4.84 7.37
N GLY A 222 22.95 -6.14 7.05
CA GLY A 222 23.52 -7.19 7.87
C GLY A 222 23.85 -8.46 7.10
N ASP A 223 24.42 -9.45 7.79
CA ASP A 223 24.72 -10.76 7.22
C ASP A 223 23.58 -11.76 7.48
N ILE A 224 23.25 -12.55 6.45
CA ILE A 224 22.31 -13.68 6.54
C ILE A 224 22.99 -14.85 7.26
N SER A 225 22.27 -15.43 8.22
CA SER A 225 22.68 -16.58 9.02
C SER A 225 22.28 -17.86 8.31
N TRP A 226 23.16 -18.37 7.44
CA TRP A 226 22.86 -19.61 6.74
C TRP A 226 22.96 -20.84 7.66
N PRO A 227 22.03 -21.80 7.55
CA PRO A 227 22.04 -23.02 8.36
C PRO A 227 23.37 -23.78 8.28
N HIS A 228 23.70 -24.48 9.38
CA HIS A 228 24.93 -25.27 9.52
C HIS A 228 26.23 -24.46 9.37
N GLY A 229 26.21 -23.17 9.71
CA GLY A 229 27.40 -22.31 9.67
C GLY A 229 27.92 -22.05 8.26
N ARG A 230 27.05 -22.18 7.24
CA ARG A 230 27.40 -21.85 5.86
C ARG A 230 27.70 -20.35 5.75
N LYS A 231 28.67 -20.00 4.90
CA LYS A 231 29.03 -18.60 4.63
C LYS A 231 28.27 -17.98 3.45
N SER A 232 27.52 -18.80 2.72
CA SER A 232 26.82 -18.39 1.51
C SER A 232 25.50 -19.12 1.38
N ALA A 233 24.62 -18.56 0.54
CA ALA A 233 23.35 -19.18 0.19
C ALA A 233 23.55 -20.63 -0.27
N PRO A 234 22.63 -21.55 0.08
CA PRO A 234 22.55 -22.85 -0.57
C PRO A 234 22.32 -22.65 -2.08
N ARG A 235 22.66 -23.67 -2.86
CA ARG A 235 22.34 -23.67 -4.29
C ARG A 235 20.82 -23.68 -4.48
N ASP A 236 20.37 -22.93 -5.47
CA ASP A 236 19.00 -22.92 -5.98
C ASP A 236 18.60 -24.28 -6.57
N VAL A 237 19.57 -25.02 -7.12
CA VAL A 237 19.40 -26.39 -7.62
C VAL A 237 20.30 -27.37 -6.86
N PRO A 238 19.77 -28.51 -6.36
CA PRO A 238 20.58 -29.55 -5.74
C PRO A 238 21.67 -30.08 -6.67
N LEU A 239 22.79 -30.57 -6.11
CA LEU A 239 23.92 -31.14 -6.86
C LEU A 239 23.47 -32.19 -7.88
N CYS A 240 22.57 -33.09 -7.47
CA CYS A 240 22.05 -34.17 -8.30
C CYS A 240 20.83 -33.77 -9.13
N GLY A 241 20.49 -32.48 -9.24
CA GLY A 241 19.19 -32.07 -9.78
C GLY A 241 18.05 -32.39 -8.80
N PHE A 242 16.86 -31.86 -9.08
CA PHE A 242 15.69 -32.11 -8.22
C PHE A 242 15.23 -33.57 -8.28
N ALA A 243 15.52 -34.28 -9.38
CA ALA A 243 15.11 -35.65 -9.60
C ALA A 243 16.25 -36.68 -9.39
N GLY A 244 17.45 -36.25 -8.99
CA GLY A 244 18.62 -37.13 -8.87
C GLY A 244 19.30 -37.45 -10.21
N ASP A 245 18.81 -36.90 -11.31
CA ASP A 245 19.21 -37.16 -12.70
C ASP A 245 20.61 -36.65 -13.06
N LYS A 246 21.21 -35.75 -12.27
CA LYS A 246 22.55 -35.21 -12.52
C LYS A 246 23.66 -35.95 -11.80
N CYS A 247 23.34 -36.87 -10.89
CA CYS A 247 24.33 -37.72 -10.25
C CYS A 247 24.36 -39.07 -10.97
N VAL A 248 25.39 -39.26 -11.79
CA VAL A 248 25.70 -40.57 -12.36
C VAL A 248 26.35 -41.40 -11.25
N GLU A 249 25.80 -42.57 -10.94
CA GLU A 249 26.44 -43.51 -10.03
C GLU A 249 27.85 -43.82 -10.55
N ALA A 250 28.87 -43.67 -9.71
CA ALA A 250 30.22 -44.01 -10.08
C ALA A 250 30.28 -45.53 -10.25
N ASP A 251 30.44 -46.00 -11.49
CA ASP A 251 30.64 -47.42 -11.81
C ASP A 251 31.79 -47.98 -10.95
N SER A 252 31.49 -49.11 -10.29
CA SER A 252 32.33 -49.84 -9.33
C SER A 252 33.47 -50.60 -10.00
#